data_AF-A0A5C9CHZ2-F1
#
_entry.id   AF-A0A5C9CHZ2-F1
#
_cell.length_a   1.000
_cell.length_b   1.000
_cell.length_c   1.000
_cell.angle_alpha   90.00
_cell.angle_beta   90.00
_cell.angle_gamma   90.00
#
_symmetry.space_group_name_H-M   'P 1'
#
loop_
_entity.id
_entity.type
_entity.pdbx_description
1 polymer ?
#
loop_
_entity_poly.entity_id
_entity_poly.type
_entity_poly.pdbx_seq_one_letter_code
_entity_poly.pdbx_strand_id
1 'polypeptide(L)'
;MYKLLLCVRYLRTRFIALASIISVMLGVATMIVVNSVMSGFGTEMRSRIHGILSDVVIETNSLDGEHDADKWMNIIREVGGNDIDEMAAMVEIYGMMTYDYRGQPVMKTVQLIGIDPNTKARVSPDAGSFQSSLDSYDQGVRSRRPRAASLIR
;
A
#
# COMPACT_ATOMS: atom_id res chain seq x y z
N MET A 1 43.22 6.86 -30.74
CA MET A 1 42.76 5.63 -30.06
C MET A 1 43.78 5.02 -29.07
N TYR A 2 45.06 5.43 -29.03
CA TYR A 2 46.07 4.82 -28.14
C TYR A 2 46.15 5.37 -26.72
N LYS A 3 45.54 6.54 -26.44
CA LYS A 3 45.64 7.22 -25.13
C LYS A 3 45.06 6.38 -23.98
N LEU A 4 43.91 5.73 -24.19
CA LEU A 4 43.31 4.84 -23.17
C LEU A 4 44.19 3.62 -22.88
N LEU A 5 44.77 2.99 -23.92
CA LEU A 5 45.67 1.84 -23.76
C LEU A 5 46.96 2.22 -23.02
N LEU A 6 47.51 3.41 -23.29
CA LEU A 6 48.67 3.95 -22.57
C LEU A 6 48.32 4.29 -21.11
N CYS A 7 47.18 4.95 -20.86
CA CYS A 7 46.73 5.27 -19.50
C CYS A 7 46.51 4.00 -18.66
N VAL A 8 45.89 2.96 -19.21
CA VAL A 8 45.65 1.70 -18.50
C VAL A 8 46.95 0.95 -18.20
N ARG A 9 47.93 0.92 -19.12
CA ARG A 9 49.27 0.35 -18.85
C ARG A 9 50.00 1.13 -17.75
N TYR A 10 49.91 2.46 -17.77
CA TYR A 10 50.55 3.33 -16.78
C TYR A 10 49.91 3.18 -15.38
N LEU A 11 48.59 3.03 -15.29
CA LEU A 11 47.88 2.73 -14.05
C LEU A 11 48.24 1.34 -13.48
N ARG A 12 48.31 0.29 -14.33
CA ARG A 12 48.63 -1.08 -13.87
C ARG A 12 50.05 -1.22 -13.35
N THR A 13 50.99 -0.41 -13.84
CA THR A 13 52.39 -0.45 -13.40
C THR A 13 52.64 0.35 -12.12
N ARG A 14 51.76 1.30 -11.77
CA ARG A 14 51.89 2.15 -10.57
C ARG A 14 50.78 1.88 -9.55
N PHE A 15 50.99 0.86 -8.72
CA PHE A 15 50.02 0.42 -7.70
C PHE A 15 49.51 1.53 -6.76
N ILE A 16 50.37 2.50 -6.39
CA ILE A 16 49.99 3.62 -5.52
C ILE A 16 48.92 4.51 -6.18
N ALA A 17 49.04 4.76 -7.48
CA ALA A 17 48.07 5.57 -8.23
C ALA A 17 46.73 4.84 -8.38
N LEU A 18 46.78 3.53 -8.62
CA LEU A 18 45.59 2.69 -8.72
C LEU A 18 44.84 2.62 -7.39
N ALA A 19 45.55 2.48 -6.26
CA ALA A 19 44.95 2.48 -4.93
C ALA A 19 44.22 3.79 -4.61
N SER A 20 44.80 4.94 -4.99
CA SER A 20 44.18 6.26 -4.79
C SER A 20 42.87 6.41 -5.57
N ILE A 21 42.83 5.99 -6.84
CA ILE A 21 41.63 6.09 -7.67
C ILE A 21 40.52 5.17 -7.14
N ILE A 22 40.87 3.96 -6.71
CA ILE A 22 39.90 3.03 -6.11
C ILE A 22 39.33 3.60 -4.80
N SER A 23 40.16 4.22 -3.96
CA SER A 23 39.70 4.85 -2.72
C SER A 23 38.69 5.97 -2.97
N VAL A 24 38.97 6.85 -3.94
CA VAL A 24 38.05 7.93 -4.32
C VAL A 24 36.77 7.37 -4.95
N MET A 25 36.88 6.39 -5.84
CA MET A 25 35.70 5.75 -6.45
C MET A 25 34.81 5.07 -5.39
N LEU A 26 35.40 4.39 -4.41
CA LEU A 26 34.64 3.77 -3.33
C LEU A 26 33.90 4.82 -2.49
N GLY A 27 34.54 5.96 -2.19
CA GLY A 27 33.91 7.07 -1.46
C GLY A 27 32.77 7.74 -2.23
N VAL A 28 32.94 7.95 -3.54
CA VAL A 28 31.86 8.50 -4.38
C VAL A 28 30.72 7.48 -4.52
N ALA A 29 31.04 6.19 -4.67
CA ALA A 29 30.04 5.12 -4.75
C ALA A 29 29.20 5.03 -3.48
N THR A 30 29.81 5.11 -2.29
CA THR A 30 29.05 5.10 -1.03
C THR A 30 28.15 6.33 -0.90
N MET A 31 28.63 7.51 -1.30
CA MET A 31 27.82 8.74 -1.29
C MET A 31 26.60 8.65 -2.22
N ILE A 32 26.79 8.11 -3.43
CA ILE A 32 25.69 7.90 -4.39
C ILE A 32 24.67 6.92 -3.82
N VAL A 33 25.13 5.77 -3.28
CA VAL A 33 24.24 4.73 -2.75
C VAL A 33 23.40 5.26 -1.60
N VAL A 34 24.00 5.96 -0.62
CA VAL A 34 23.26 6.50 0.53
C VAL A 34 22.17 7.48 0.09
N ASN A 35 22.51 8.39 -0.83
CA ASN A 35 21.53 9.35 -1.34
C ASN A 35 20.41 8.65 -2.13
N SER A 36 20.76 7.63 -2.91
CA SER A 36 19.81 6.82 -3.69
C SER A 36 18.86 6.03 -2.80
N VAL A 37 19.36 5.42 -1.72
CA VAL A 37 18.54 4.65 -0.77
C VAL A 37 17.56 5.56 -0.05
N MET A 38 18.00 6.73 0.42
CA MET A 38 17.12 7.68 1.09
C MET A 38 15.99 8.17 0.16
N SER A 39 16.34 8.48 -1.09
CA SER A 39 15.36 8.91 -2.10
C SER A 39 14.36 7.80 -2.48
N GLY A 40 14.82 6.56 -2.62
CA GLY A 40 13.96 5.42 -2.93
C GLY A 40 13.03 5.05 -1.78
N PHE A 41 13.55 5.04 -0.56
CA PHE A 41 12.79 4.66 0.63
C PHE A 41 11.66 5.63 0.94
N GLY A 42 11.90 6.94 0.85
CA GLY A 42 10.86 7.94 1.09
C GLY A 42 9.69 7.83 0.11
N THR A 43 9.99 7.57 -1.16
CA THR A 43 8.97 7.39 -2.21
C THR A 43 8.14 6.14 -1.98
N GLU A 44 8.80 5.01 -1.69
CA GLU A 44 8.13 3.74 -1.39
C GLU A 44 7.29 3.80 -0.12
N MET A 45 7.81 4.40 0.95
CA MET A 45 7.05 4.58 2.19
C MET A 45 5.80 5.43 1.97
N ARG A 46 5.94 6.54 1.24
CA ARG A 46 4.81 7.41 0.93
C ARG A 46 3.76 6.67 0.12
N SER A 47 4.17 5.92 -0.90
CA SER A 47 3.26 5.11 -1.74
C SER A 47 2.55 4.03 -0.94
N ARG A 48 3.24 3.34 -0.02
CA ARG A 48 2.65 2.28 0.81
C ARG A 48 1.68 2.80 1.85
N ILE A 49 1.93 4.00 2.40
CA ILE A 49 1.02 4.64 3.35
C ILE A 49 -0.20 5.22 2.62
N HIS A 50 -0.02 5.80 1.42
CA HIS A 50 -1.13 6.41 0.68
C HIS A 50 -1.94 5.41 -0.16
N GLY A 51 -1.40 4.27 -0.57
CA GLY A 51 -2.09 3.30 -1.44
C GLY A 51 -3.36 2.67 -0.84
N ILE A 52 -3.56 2.78 0.48
CA ILE A 52 -4.71 2.21 1.19
C ILE A 52 -5.77 3.30 1.49
N LEU A 53 -5.37 4.58 1.50
CA LEU A 53 -6.21 5.71 1.89
C LEU A 53 -6.67 6.48 0.65
N SER A 54 -7.90 7.00 0.67
CA SER A 54 -8.35 7.93 -0.37
C SER A 54 -7.63 9.28 -0.21
N ASP A 55 -7.44 10.01 -1.31
CA ASP A 55 -6.78 11.32 -1.29
C ASP A 55 -7.54 12.34 -0.43
N VAL A 56 -8.86 12.24 -0.40
CA VAL A 56 -9.75 13.03 0.45
C VAL A 56 -10.78 12.10 1.10
N VAL A 57 -11.06 12.34 2.38
CA VAL A 57 -12.15 11.68 3.13
C VAL A 57 -13.08 12.77 3.61
N ILE A 58 -14.38 12.61 3.33
CA ILE A 58 -15.43 13.49 3.83
C ILE A 58 -16.22 12.68 4.86
N GLU A 59 -16.15 13.12 6.11
CA GLU A 59 -16.81 12.45 7.23
C GLU A 59 -17.99 13.30 7.72
N THR A 60 -19.01 12.62 8.23
CA THR A 60 -20.07 13.27 8.97
C THR A 60 -19.68 13.39 10.44
N ASN A 61 -20.03 14.51 11.08
CA ASN A 61 -19.80 14.69 12.52
C ASN A 61 -20.78 13.87 13.38
N SER A 62 -21.78 13.23 12.77
CA SER A 62 -22.78 12.43 13.48
C SER A 62 -22.28 11.01 13.72
N LEU A 63 -22.49 10.50 14.93
CA LEU A 63 -22.16 9.12 15.32
C LEU A 63 -23.04 8.07 14.60
N ASP A 64 -24.23 8.46 14.16
CA ASP A 64 -25.17 7.58 13.45
C ASP A 64 -24.84 7.42 11.95
N GLY A 65 -23.78 8.11 11.49
CA GLY A 65 -23.43 8.15 10.08
C GLY A 65 -24.47 8.92 9.25
N GLU A 66 -24.49 8.65 7.95
CA GLU A 66 -25.43 9.20 6.99
C GLU A 66 -26.05 8.04 6.21
N HIS A 67 -27.38 8.09 6.04
CA HIS A 67 -28.12 6.99 5.39
C HIS A 67 -28.15 7.14 3.87
N ASP A 68 -28.07 8.36 3.35
CA ASP A 68 -28.14 8.65 1.92
C ASP A 68 -26.80 9.15 1.39
N ALA A 69 -25.87 8.21 1.18
CA ALA A 69 -24.56 8.50 0.62
C ALA A 69 -24.66 9.08 -0.81
N ASP A 70 -25.63 8.63 -1.60
CA ASP A 70 -25.80 9.04 -3.00
C ASP A 70 -26.12 10.53 -3.12
N LYS A 71 -26.99 11.05 -2.24
CA LYS A 71 -27.30 12.48 -2.19
C LYS A 71 -26.05 13.32 -1.96
N TRP A 72 -25.19 12.94 -1.01
CA TRP A 72 -23.97 13.69 -0.72
C TRP A 72 -22.95 13.57 -1.85
N MET A 73 -22.79 12.38 -2.44
CA MET A 73 -21.93 12.19 -3.60
C MET A 73 -22.36 13.08 -4.78
N ASN A 74 -23.67 13.28 -4.99
CA ASN A 74 -24.18 14.18 -6.02
C ASN A 74 -23.84 15.65 -5.73
N ILE A 75 -23.99 16.10 -4.48
CA ILE A 75 -23.60 17.46 -4.08
C ILE A 75 -22.09 17.67 -4.26
N ILE A 76 -21.28 16.68 -3.86
CA ILE A 76 -19.82 16.75 -4.01
C ILE A 76 -19.44 16.81 -5.49
N ARG A 77 -20.12 16.06 -6.38
CA ARG A 77 -19.91 16.15 -7.84
C ARG A 77 -20.32 17.51 -8.39
N GLU A 78 -21.38 18.11 -7.89
CA GLU A 78 -21.81 19.45 -8.33
C GLU A 78 -20.77 20.53 -7.98
N VAL A 79 -20.14 20.41 -6.81
CA VAL A 79 -19.11 21.36 -6.35
C VAL A 79 -17.74 21.10 -6.97
N GLY A 80 -17.30 19.84 -7.02
CA GLY A 80 -15.97 19.45 -7.48
C GLY A 80 -15.87 19.16 -8.98
N GLY A 81 -17.00 19.04 -9.68
CA GLY A 81 -17.07 18.88 -11.13
C GLY A 81 -16.11 17.82 -11.67
N ASN A 82 -15.17 18.27 -12.50
CA ASN A 82 -14.20 17.43 -13.22
C ASN A 82 -12.92 17.12 -12.42
N ASP A 83 -12.73 17.72 -11.24
CA ASP A 83 -11.54 17.46 -10.42
C ASP A 83 -11.65 16.13 -9.64
N ILE A 84 -12.80 15.45 -9.74
CA ILE A 84 -13.08 14.21 -9.05
C ILE A 84 -13.21 13.07 -10.06
N ASP A 85 -12.22 12.18 -10.05
CA ASP A 85 -12.19 10.99 -10.91
C ASP A 85 -13.24 9.97 -10.44
N GLU A 86 -13.15 9.53 -9.18
CA GLU A 86 -14.04 8.52 -8.60
C GLU A 86 -14.32 8.80 -7.11
N MET A 87 -15.44 8.28 -6.61
CA MET A 87 -15.88 8.40 -5.21
C MET A 87 -16.44 7.08 -4.72
N ALA A 88 -16.20 6.74 -3.45
CA ALA A 88 -16.76 5.55 -2.81
C ALA A 88 -17.33 5.88 -1.43
N ALA A 89 -18.53 5.36 -1.16
CA ALA A 89 -19.11 5.40 0.18
C ALA A 89 -18.40 4.38 1.08
N MET A 90 -18.15 4.78 2.33
CA MET A 90 -17.44 3.99 3.33
C MET A 90 -18.05 4.24 4.71
N VAL A 91 -18.15 3.18 5.51
CA VAL A 91 -18.59 3.25 6.90
C VAL A 91 -17.47 2.72 7.78
N GLU A 92 -17.02 3.52 8.74
CA GLU A 92 -15.94 3.16 9.65
C GLU A 92 -16.46 3.08 11.09
N ILE A 93 -16.29 1.93 11.74
CA ILE A 93 -16.77 1.68 13.10
C ILE A 93 -15.66 0.98 13.90
N TYR A 94 -15.45 1.43 15.14
CA TYR A 94 -14.54 0.78 16.07
C TYR A 94 -15.28 -0.25 16.91
N GLY A 95 -14.78 -1.49 16.95
CA GLY A 95 -15.38 -2.60 17.66
C GLY A 95 -14.36 -3.45 18.42
N MET A 96 -14.87 -4.40 19.19
CA MET A 96 -14.06 -5.44 19.83
C MET A 96 -14.45 -6.79 19.24
N MET A 97 -13.48 -7.51 18.71
CA MET A 97 -13.63 -8.88 18.26
C MET A 97 -13.08 -9.81 19.34
N THR A 98 -13.93 -10.71 19.79
CA THR A 98 -13.54 -11.79 20.70
C THR A 98 -13.55 -13.10 19.93
N TYR A 99 -12.46 -13.85 20.00
CA TYR A 99 -12.37 -15.20 19.43
C TYR A 99 -11.62 -16.13 20.38
N ASP A 100 -11.95 -17.42 20.32
CA ASP A 100 -11.24 -18.43 21.10
C ASP A 100 -9.95 -18.83 20.37
N TYR A 101 -8.82 -18.76 21.08
CA TYR A 101 -7.56 -19.32 20.62
C TYR A 101 -7.00 -20.28 21.67
N ARG A 102 -7.02 -21.57 21.34
CA ARG A 102 -6.52 -22.65 22.21
C ARG A 102 -7.24 -22.70 23.57
N GLY A 103 -8.55 -22.45 23.61
CA GLY A 103 -9.37 -22.47 24.82
C GLY A 103 -9.19 -21.24 25.71
N GLN A 104 -8.59 -20.17 25.19
CA GLN A 104 -8.47 -18.88 25.86
C GLN A 104 -9.20 -17.82 25.02
N PRO A 105 -10.16 -17.07 25.61
CA PRO A 105 -10.81 -15.99 24.90
C PRO A 105 -9.82 -14.83 24.70
N VAL A 106 -9.50 -14.53 23.45
CA VAL A 106 -8.66 -13.40 23.08
C VAL A 106 -9.57 -12.27 22.59
N MET A 107 -9.47 -11.13 23.27
CA MET A 107 -10.15 -9.89 22.87
C MET A 107 -9.17 -9.00 22.11
N LYS A 108 -9.58 -8.53 20.93
CA LYS A 108 -8.84 -7.56 20.12
C LYS A 108 -9.76 -6.42 19.72
N THR A 109 -9.30 -5.18 19.87
CA THR A 109 -9.93 -4.05 19.22
C THR A 109 -9.71 -4.15 17.72
N VAL A 110 -10.76 -3.90 16.95
CA VAL A 110 -10.77 -3.97 15.49
C VAL A 110 -11.48 -2.75 14.94
N GLN A 111 -11.00 -2.28 13.79
CA GLN A 111 -11.66 -1.24 12.99
C GLN A 111 -12.42 -1.98 11.89
N LEU A 112 -13.75 -1.82 11.87
CA LEU A 112 -14.63 -2.37 10.87
C LEU A 112 -14.86 -1.32 9.80
N ILE A 113 -14.58 -1.70 8.56
CA ILE A 113 -14.72 -0.84 7.40
C ILE A 113 -15.74 -1.51 6.47
N GLY A 114 -16.92 -0.91 6.38
CA GLY A 114 -17.95 -1.24 5.39
C GLY A 114 -17.68 -0.51 4.09
N ILE A 115 -17.54 -1.24 3.00
CA ILE A 115 -17.24 -0.71 1.67
C ILE A 115 -18.07 -1.44 0.61
N ASP A 116 -18.46 -0.72 -0.45
CA ASP A 116 -18.90 -1.36 -1.68
C ASP A 116 -17.67 -1.83 -2.48
N PRO A 117 -17.47 -3.15 -2.70
CA PRO A 117 -16.31 -3.67 -3.39
C PRO A 117 -16.11 -3.09 -4.79
N ASN A 118 -17.21 -2.85 -5.52
CA ASN A 118 -17.14 -2.39 -6.91
C ASN A 118 -16.64 -0.95 -7.01
N THR A 119 -17.15 -0.11 -6.11
CA THR A 119 -16.84 1.32 -6.12
C THR A 119 -15.50 1.62 -5.44
N LYS A 120 -15.15 0.90 -4.36
CA LYS A 120 -13.84 1.03 -3.71
C LYS A 120 -12.67 0.65 -4.63
N ALA A 121 -12.84 -0.39 -5.45
CA ALA A 121 -11.81 -0.81 -6.40
C ALA A 121 -11.45 0.27 -7.44
N ARG A 122 -12.35 1.21 -7.73
CA ARG A 122 -12.11 2.32 -8.66
C ARG A 122 -11.39 3.51 -8.01
N VAL A 123 -11.53 3.68 -6.69
CA VAL A 123 -10.91 4.78 -5.93
C VAL A 123 -9.52 4.41 -5.41
N SER A 124 -9.21 3.12 -5.28
CA SER A 124 -7.90 2.67 -4.79
C SER A 124 -6.88 2.52 -5.93
N PRO A 125 -5.68 3.13 -5.83
CA PRO A 125 -4.65 3.05 -6.87
C PRO A 125 -4.20 1.62 -7.21
N ASP A 126 -4.28 0.70 -6.23
CA ASP A 126 -3.87 -0.70 -6.37
C ASP A 126 -5.07 -1.66 -6.39
N ALA A 127 -5.97 -1.51 -7.38
CA ALA A 127 -7.14 -2.37 -7.58
C ALA A 127 -6.82 -3.89 -7.52
N GLY A 128 -5.65 -4.29 -8.01
CA GLY A 128 -5.19 -5.69 -7.98
C GLY A 128 -4.90 -6.24 -6.59
N SER A 129 -4.39 -5.41 -5.67
CA SER A 129 -4.09 -5.81 -4.28
C SER A 129 -5.37 -6.03 -3.48
N PHE A 130 -6.37 -5.16 -3.70
CA PHE A 130 -7.67 -5.24 -3.07
C PHE A 130 -8.46 -6.47 -3.55
N GLN A 131 -8.49 -6.73 -4.87
CA GLN A 131 -9.12 -7.93 -5.41
C GLN A 131 -8.49 -9.23 -4.88
N SER A 132 -7.16 -9.27 -4.78
CA SER A 132 -6.46 -10.43 -4.20
C SER A 132 -6.81 -10.67 -2.72
N SER A 133 -7.08 -9.59 -1.98
CA SER A 133 -7.52 -9.65 -0.59
C SER A 133 -8.95 -10.18 -0.49
N LEU A 134 -9.85 -9.74 -1.37
CA LEU A 134 -11.22 -10.28 -1.48
C LEU A 134 -11.22 -11.78 -1.84
N ASP A 135 -10.37 -12.18 -2.78
CA ASP A 135 -10.27 -13.58 -3.21
C ASP A 135 -9.74 -14.48 -2.08
N SER A 136 -8.76 -14.00 -1.31
CA SER A 136 -8.27 -14.71 -0.13
C SER A 136 -9.33 -14.83 0.97
N TYR A 137 -10.19 -13.82 1.13
CA TYR A 137 -11.31 -13.86 2.07
C TYR A 137 -12.38 -14.87 1.63
N ASP A 138 -12.78 -14.88 0.35
CA ASP A 138 -13.77 -15.85 -0.16
C ASP A 138 -13.25 -17.29 -0.02
N GLN A 139 -11.95 -17.52 -0.25
CA GLN A 139 -11.31 -18.82 -0.01
C GLN A 139 -11.35 -19.24 1.48
N GLY A 140 -11.07 -18.31 2.40
CA GLY A 140 -11.14 -18.56 3.84
C GLY A 140 -12.57 -18.85 4.34
N VAL A 141 -13.57 -18.15 3.82
CA VAL A 141 -14.99 -18.39 4.12
C VAL A 141 -15.46 -19.74 3.57
N ARG A 142 -15.08 -20.09 2.34
CA ARG A 142 -15.39 -21.40 1.75
C ARG A 142 -14.74 -22.56 2.50
N SER A 143 -13.50 -22.39 2.97
CA SER A 143 -12.81 -23.39 3.79
C SER A 143 -13.43 -23.57 5.18
N ARG A 144 -14.13 -22.55 5.71
CA ARG A 144 -14.79 -22.59 7.02
C ARG A 144 -16.24 -23.01 6.98
N ARG A 145 -16.88 -23.14 5.81
CA ARG A 145 -18.22 -23.73 5.72
C ARG A 145 -18.13 -25.20 6.16
N PRO A 146 -18.75 -25.58 7.29
CA PRO A 146 -18.83 -26.99 7.64
C PRO A 146 -19.61 -27.70 6.53
N ARG A 147 -19.14 -28.90 6.21
CA ARG A 147 -19.72 -29.89 5.30
C ARG A 147 -21.05 -30.43 5.86
N ALA A 148 -21.95 -29.54 6.28
CA ALA A 148 -23.19 -29.82 7.01
C ALA A 148 -24.45 -29.66 6.14
N ALA A 149 -24.30 -29.56 4.82
CA ALA A 149 -25.43 -29.54 3.88
C ALA A 149 -25.72 -30.91 3.23
N SER A 150 -25.10 -32.01 3.70
CA SER A 150 -25.33 -33.37 3.17
C SER A 150 -26.04 -34.33 4.12
N LEU A 151 -26.65 -33.83 5.21
CA LEU A 151 -27.32 -34.66 6.23
C LEU A 151 -28.77 -34.24 6.53
N ILE A 152 -29.44 -33.61 5.57
CA ILE A 152 -30.91 -33.54 5.56
C ILE A 152 -31.39 -34.18 4.27
N ARG A 153 -31.52 -35.51 4.31
CA ARG A 153 -32.42 -36.28 3.46
C ARG A 153 -33.01 -37.40 4.30
#